data_AF-A0A1C7DH73-F1
#
_entry.id   AF-A0A1C7DH73-F1
#
_cell.length_a   1.000
_cell.length_b   1.000
_cell.length_c   1.000
_cell.angle_alpha   90.00
_cell.angle_beta   90.00
_cell.angle_gamma   90.00
#
_symmetry.space_group_name_H-M   'P 1'
#
loop_
_entity.id
_entity.type
_entity.pdbx_description
1 polymer ?
#
loop_
_entity_poly.entity_id
_entity_poly.type
_entity_poly.pdbx_seq_one_letter_code
_entity_poly.pdbx_strand_id
1 'polypeptide(L)'
;MSQDRFKIRFDKKAQREYDKLDGSVKGHVNKGLAKLRTRADTLGKELENKRNMKLHGCKELKFKGSGIRVIYRITGRTEDELEIVMILGIGDRDEDKAFKDASNRLADFLKNLED
;
A
#
# COMPACT_ATOMS: atom_id res chain seq x y z
N MET A 1 -11.60 11.55 18.63
CA MET A 1 -11.64 10.41 17.70
C MET A 1 -11.67 11.00 16.29
N SER A 2 -10.61 10.83 15.50
CA SER A 2 -10.59 11.36 14.13
C SER A 2 -11.38 10.39 13.24
N GLN A 3 -12.30 10.91 12.41
CA GLN A 3 -13.05 10.08 11.48
C GLN A 3 -12.13 9.53 10.38
N ASP A 4 -12.41 8.31 9.95
CA ASP A 4 -11.74 7.71 8.80
C ASP A 4 -12.02 8.59 7.56
N ARG A 5 -10.95 9.02 6.89
CA ARG A 5 -10.99 9.74 5.60
C ARG A 5 -10.72 8.80 4.42
N PHE A 6 -10.08 7.66 4.68
CA PHE A 6 -9.63 6.72 3.66
C PHE A 6 -10.12 5.30 3.95
N LYS A 7 -10.64 4.64 2.91
CA LYS A 7 -10.97 3.21 2.95
C LYS A 7 -9.78 2.39 2.46
N ILE A 8 -9.26 1.50 3.30
CA ILE A 8 -8.19 0.57 2.91
C ILE A 8 -8.79 -0.60 2.10
N ARG A 9 -8.20 -0.88 0.94
CA ARG A 9 -8.41 -2.10 0.15
C ARG A 9 -7.08 -2.75 -0.18
N PHE A 10 -7.07 -4.07 -0.31
CA PHE A 10 -5.87 -4.82 -0.66
C PHE A 10 -6.01 -5.40 -2.06
N ASP A 11 -4.90 -5.40 -2.81
CA ASP A 11 -4.71 -6.40 -3.85
C ASP A 11 -4.78 -7.80 -3.23
N LYS A 12 -5.33 -8.77 -3.97
CA LYS A 12 -5.51 -10.14 -3.47
C LYS A 12 -4.21 -10.79 -3.01
N LYS A 13 -3.09 -10.52 -3.69
CA LYS A 13 -1.77 -11.04 -3.30
C LYS A 13 -1.19 -10.23 -2.13
N ALA A 14 -1.42 -8.92 -2.09
CA ALA A 14 -1.04 -8.08 -0.95
C ALA A 14 -1.74 -8.49 0.35
N GLN A 15 -3.01 -8.92 0.28
CA GLN A 15 -3.73 -9.50 1.41
C GLN A 15 -3.04 -10.78 1.91
N ARG A 16 -2.64 -11.67 1.00
CA ARG A 16 -1.92 -12.90 1.35
C ARG A 16 -0.55 -12.61 1.97
N GLU A 17 0.15 -11.59 1.51
CA GLU A 17 1.41 -11.13 2.12
C GLU A 17 1.20 -10.65 3.55
N TYR A 18 0.16 -9.83 3.76
CA TYR A 18 -0.24 -9.39 5.10
C TYR A 18 -0.62 -10.55 6.02
N ASP A 19 -1.34 -11.55 5.50
CA ASP A 19 -1.79 -12.68 6.30
C ASP A 19 -0.65 -13.60 6.76
N LYS A 20 0.46 -13.62 6.02
CA LYS A 20 1.67 -14.39 6.35
C LYS A 20 2.61 -13.68 7.33
N LEU A 21 2.35 -12.43 7.70
CA LEU A 21 3.20 -11.72 8.66
C LEU A 21 3.12 -12.36 10.04
N ASP A 22 4.27 -12.48 10.69
CA ASP A 22 4.34 -12.81 12.11
C ASP A 22 3.53 -11.81 12.95
N GLY A 23 2.98 -12.25 14.09
CA GLY A 23 2.09 -11.45 14.93
C GLY A 23 2.69 -10.10 15.36
N SER A 24 3.98 -10.07 15.67
CA SER A 24 4.68 -8.84 16.06
C SER A 24 4.77 -7.83 14.91
N VAL A 25 5.09 -8.32 13.72
CA VAL A 25 5.20 -7.54 12.48
C VAL A 25 3.82 -7.07 12.03
N LYS A 26 2.81 -7.95 12.07
CA LYS A 26 1.41 -7.66 11.74
C LYS A 26 0.85 -6.56 12.65
N GLY A 27 1.20 -6.57 13.94
CA GLY A 27 0.85 -5.51 14.88
C GLY A 27 1.40 -4.13 14.48
N HIS A 28 2.65 -4.06 14.01
CA HIS A 28 3.22 -2.82 13.49
C HIS A 28 2.51 -2.34 12.22
N VAL A 29 2.26 -3.26 11.28
CA VAL A 29 1.54 -2.94 10.03
C VAL A 29 0.13 -2.43 10.32
N ASN A 30 -0.60 -3.03 11.27
CA ASN A 30 -1.93 -2.57 11.68
C ASN A 30 -1.94 -1.13 12.17
N LYS A 31 -0.96 -0.74 12.98
CA LYS A 31 -0.80 0.66 13.42
C LYS A 31 -0.54 1.61 12.26
N GLY A 32 0.14 1.14 11.21
CA GLY A 32 0.33 1.90 9.97
C GLY A 32 -0.96 2.03 9.18
N LEU A 33 -1.70 0.94 8.97
CA LEU A 33 -2.99 0.94 8.26
C LEU A 33 -4.01 1.84 8.95
N ALA A 34 -4.04 1.86 10.29
CA ALA A 34 -4.88 2.77 11.06
C ALA A 34 -4.53 4.24 10.82
N LYS A 35 -3.25 4.57 10.61
CA LYS A 35 -2.83 5.93 10.23
C LYS A 35 -3.18 6.25 8.77
N LEU A 36 -3.13 5.27 7.87
CA LEU A 36 -3.54 5.48 6.48
C LEU A 36 -5.02 5.82 6.39
N ARG A 37 -5.88 5.22 7.22
CA ARG A 37 -7.31 5.55 7.29
C ARG A 37 -7.60 7.03 7.55
N THR A 38 -6.68 7.78 8.15
CA THR A 38 -6.91 9.19 8.51
C THR A 38 -6.07 10.18 7.70
N ARG A 39 -4.89 9.76 7.21
CA ARG A 39 -3.91 10.69 6.62
C ARG A 39 -2.99 10.07 5.56
N ALA A 40 -3.50 9.17 4.73
CA ALA A 40 -2.70 8.56 3.64
C ALA A 40 -2.14 9.60 2.65
N ASP A 41 -2.82 10.72 2.47
CA ASP A 41 -2.37 11.88 1.67
C ASP A 41 -1.05 12.51 2.17
N THR A 42 -0.72 12.38 3.46
CA THR A 42 0.50 12.97 4.05
C THR A 42 1.49 11.95 4.60
N LEU A 43 1.15 10.65 4.58
CA LEU A 43 1.97 9.60 5.17
C LEU A 43 2.84 8.88 4.13
N GLY A 44 4.03 8.46 4.51
CA GLY A 44 4.91 7.67 3.63
C GLY A 44 5.68 8.50 2.61
N LYS A 45 6.51 7.83 1.82
CA LYS A 45 7.38 8.46 0.82
C LYS A 45 6.77 8.28 -0.57
N GLU A 46 6.65 9.35 -1.35
CA GLU A 46 6.30 9.27 -2.76
C GLU A 46 7.31 8.42 -3.55
N LEU A 47 6.78 7.59 -4.44
CA LEU A 47 7.58 6.75 -5.32
C LEU A 47 7.61 7.33 -6.72
N GLU A 48 8.76 7.17 -7.34
CA GLU A 48 9.02 7.55 -8.72
C GLU A 48 9.17 6.31 -9.57
N ASN A 49 9.04 6.49 -10.88
CA ASN A 49 9.39 5.47 -11.84
C ASN A 49 10.91 5.24 -11.81
N LYS A 50 11.34 3.98 -11.81
CA LYS A 50 12.76 3.59 -11.88
C LYS A 50 12.92 2.44 -12.85
N ARG A 51 13.89 2.47 -13.76
CA ARG A 51 14.22 1.38 -14.73
C ARG A 51 13.00 0.54 -15.15
N ASN A 52 12.71 -0.56 -14.44
CA ASN A 52 11.66 -1.54 -14.74
C ASN A 52 10.46 -1.53 -13.76
N MET A 53 10.34 -0.52 -12.90
CA MET A 53 9.25 -0.36 -11.93
C MET A 53 8.57 0.98 -12.17
N LYS A 54 7.30 0.94 -12.57
CA LYS A 54 6.46 2.12 -12.79
C LYS A 54 5.55 2.28 -11.58
N LEU A 55 5.99 3.08 -10.61
CA LEU A 55 5.32 3.28 -9.32
C LEU A 55 4.96 4.74 -9.06
N HIS A 56 5.04 5.61 -10.07
CA HIS A 56 4.60 7.00 -9.94
C HIS A 56 3.15 7.09 -9.44
N GLY A 57 2.92 7.95 -8.45
CA GLY A 57 1.63 8.07 -7.76
C GLY A 57 1.38 7.00 -6.69
N CYS A 58 2.34 6.13 -6.41
CA CYS A 58 2.33 5.27 -5.23
C CYS A 58 3.20 5.85 -4.12
N LYS A 59 2.92 5.41 -2.90
CA LYS A 59 3.68 5.75 -1.69
C LYS A 59 4.20 4.50 -0.99
N GLU A 60 5.33 4.67 -0.32
CA GLU A 60 5.95 3.65 0.53
C GLU A 60 5.84 4.04 2.00
N LEU A 61 5.26 3.15 2.81
CA LEU A 61 5.31 3.22 4.26
C LEU A 61 6.35 2.22 4.79
N LYS A 62 7.39 2.72 5.45
CA LYS A 62 8.51 1.92 6.00
C LYS A 62 8.35 1.65 7.50
N PHE A 63 8.47 0.40 7.92
CA PHE A 63 8.43 0.01 9.33
C PHE A 63 9.82 -0.36 9.83
N LYS A 64 10.67 0.64 10.13
CA LYS A 64 12.12 0.46 10.38
C LYS A 64 12.47 -0.73 11.28
N GLY A 65 11.81 -0.86 12.42
CA GLY A 65 12.06 -1.92 13.41
C GLY A 65 11.70 -3.35 12.97
N SER A 66 10.82 -3.53 11.97
CA SER A 66 10.37 -4.87 11.54
C SER A 66 10.87 -5.26 10.15
N GLY A 67 11.72 -4.46 9.50
CA GLY A 67 12.20 -4.80 8.15
C GLY A 67 11.16 -4.71 7.03
N ILE A 68 9.91 -4.33 7.31
CA ILE A 68 8.81 -4.34 6.32
C ILE A 68 8.60 -3.00 5.62
N ARG A 69 8.08 -3.10 4.38
CA ARG A 69 7.52 -2.01 3.57
C ARG A 69 6.06 -2.31 3.24
N VAL A 70 5.25 -1.27 3.13
CA VAL A 70 3.91 -1.33 2.55
C VAL A 70 3.86 -0.33 1.40
N ILE A 71 3.57 -0.82 0.19
CA ILE A 71 3.41 0.02 -1.00
C ILE A 71 1.91 0.20 -1.25
N TYR A 72 1.48 1.44 -1.43
CA TYR A 72 0.08 1.76 -1.60
C TYR A 72 -0.14 2.92 -2.56
N ARG A 73 -1.38 3.08 -3.05
CA ARG A 73 -1.82 4.19 -3.89
C ARG A 73 -3.15 4.73 -3.37
N ILE A 74 -3.33 6.04 -3.42
CA ILE A 74 -4.65 6.65 -3.22
C ILE A 74 -5.36 6.65 -4.58
N THR A 75 -6.55 6.08 -4.65
CA THR A 75 -7.37 5.95 -5.85
C THR A 75 -8.71 6.66 -5.63
N GLY A 76 -9.69 6.45 -6.50
CA GLY A 76 -11.01 7.09 -6.45
C GLY A 76 -11.77 6.89 -5.12
N ARG A 77 -13.04 7.28 -5.11
CA ARG A 77 -13.85 7.29 -3.89
C ARG A 77 -14.77 6.08 -3.77
N THR A 78 -15.12 5.74 -2.54
CA THR A 78 -16.26 4.85 -2.25
C THR A 78 -17.58 5.58 -2.39
N GLU A 79 -18.70 4.85 -2.29
CA GLU A 79 -20.05 5.43 -2.18
C GLU A 79 -20.18 6.36 -0.97
N ASP A 80 -19.48 6.08 0.13
CA ASP A 80 -19.41 6.94 1.33
C ASP A 80 -18.42 8.13 1.18
N GLU A 81 -18.03 8.50 -0.04
CA GLU A 81 -17.08 9.60 -0.37
C GLU A 81 -15.65 9.47 0.21
N LEU A 82 -15.29 8.34 0.83
CA LEU A 82 -13.94 8.09 1.32
C LEU A 82 -12.98 7.76 0.17
N GLU A 83 -11.78 8.35 0.19
CA GLU A 83 -10.73 8.00 -0.79
C GLU A 83 -10.19 6.60 -0.53
N ILE A 84 -9.96 5.82 -1.59
CA ILE A 84 -9.49 4.44 -1.45
C ILE A 84 -7.98 4.42 -1.37
N VAL A 85 -7.44 3.74 -0.35
CA VAL A 85 -6.02 3.39 -0.28
C VAL A 85 -5.88 1.93 -0.69
N MET A 86 -5.35 1.71 -1.90
CA MET A 86 -5.07 0.40 -2.44
C MET A 86 -3.67 -0.06 -2.03
N ILE A 87 -3.60 -1.12 -1.21
CA ILE A 87 -2.35 -1.76 -0.82
C ILE A 87 -1.93 -2.71 -1.93
N LEU A 88 -0.76 -2.45 -2.51
CA LEU A 88 -0.24 -3.16 -3.68
C LEU A 88 0.85 -4.17 -3.32
N GLY A 89 1.61 -3.96 -2.24
CA GLY A 89 2.65 -4.91 -1.86
C GLY A 89 3.09 -4.75 -0.42
N ILE A 90 3.34 -5.88 0.24
CA ILE A 90 3.90 -5.94 1.59
C ILE A 90 5.02 -6.97 1.60
N GLY A 91 6.18 -6.58 2.11
CA GLY A 91 7.30 -7.51 2.21
C GLY A 91 8.57 -6.92 2.79
N ASP A 92 9.56 -7.79 2.92
CA ASP A 92 10.88 -7.50 3.45
C ASP A 92 11.66 -6.52 2.57
N ARG A 93 12.69 -5.94 3.18
CA ARG A 93 13.53 -4.93 2.53
C ARG A 93 14.48 -5.48 1.48
N ASP A 94 14.94 -6.70 1.64
CA ASP A 94 16.26 -7.05 1.08
C ASP A 94 16.27 -7.41 -0.42
N GLU A 95 15.12 -7.42 -1.12
CA GLU A 95 15.09 -7.90 -2.51
C GLU A 95 14.31 -7.02 -3.51
N ASP A 96 13.89 -5.83 -3.10
CA ASP A 96 12.98 -4.94 -3.88
C ASP A 96 11.67 -5.63 -4.32
N LYS A 97 11.39 -6.84 -3.82
CA LYS A 97 10.27 -7.68 -4.24
C LYS A 97 8.94 -6.99 -4.08
N ALA A 98 8.73 -6.33 -2.93
CA ALA A 98 7.52 -5.55 -2.68
C ALA A 98 7.30 -4.42 -3.71
N PHE A 99 8.36 -3.79 -4.23
CA PHE A 99 8.23 -2.79 -5.29
C PHE A 99 7.91 -3.41 -6.64
N LYS A 100 8.58 -4.51 -7.02
CA LYS A 100 8.32 -5.23 -8.27
C LYS A 100 6.89 -5.77 -8.30
N ASP A 101 6.47 -6.42 -7.23
CA ASP A 101 5.11 -6.94 -7.07
C ASP A 101 4.07 -5.82 -7.14
N ALA A 102 4.30 -4.72 -6.43
CA ALA A 102 3.42 -3.56 -6.47
C ALA A 102 3.35 -2.94 -7.88
N SER A 103 4.48 -2.87 -8.61
CA SER A 103 4.51 -2.30 -9.96
C SER A 103 3.69 -3.14 -10.95
N ASN A 104 3.78 -4.47 -10.86
CA ASN A 104 3.01 -5.36 -11.72
C ASN A 104 1.50 -5.25 -11.42
N ARG A 105 1.14 -5.26 -10.12
CA ARG A 105 -0.26 -5.12 -9.69
C ARG A 105 -0.84 -3.75 -10.02
N LEU A 106 -0.04 -2.69 -9.97
CA LEU A 106 -0.46 -1.38 -10.43
C LEU A 106 -0.76 -1.38 -11.92
N ALA A 107 0.10 -2.01 -12.74
CA ALA A 107 -0.14 -2.11 -14.18
C ALA A 107 -1.43 -2.88 -14.48
N ASP A 108 -1.69 -3.99 -13.79
CA ASP A 108 -2.93 -4.77 -13.93
C ASP A 108 -4.16 -3.95 -13.49
N PHE A 109 -4.05 -3.25 -12.35
CA PHE A 109 -5.13 -2.40 -11.84
C PHE A 109 -5.49 -1.26 -12.81
N LEU A 110 -4.49 -0.58 -13.38
CA LEU A 110 -4.72 0.53 -14.30
C LEU A 110 -5.36 0.08 -15.61
N LYS A 111 -4.96 -1.07 -16.16
CA LYS A 111 -5.60 -1.64 -17.37
C LYS A 111 -7.09 -1.88 -17.14
N ASN A 112 -7.45 -2.49 -16.01
CA ASN A 112 -8.84 -2.78 -15.67
C ASN A 112 -9.70 -1.54 -15.37
N LEU A 113 -9.11 -0.33 -15.30
CA LEU A 113 -9.86 0.93 -15.18
C LEU A 113 -10.12 1.59 -16.53
N GLU A 114 -9.38 1.19 -17.57
CA GLU A 114 -9.50 1.72 -18.93
C GLU A 114 -10.47 0.89 -19.79
N ASP A 115 -10.82 -0.32 -19.33
CA ASP A 115 -11.83 -1.23 -19.90
C ASP A 115 -13.23 -1.00 -19.31
#